data_AF-A0AAD9DTA9-F1
#
_entry.id   AF-A0AAD9DTA9-F1
#
_cell.length_a   1.000
_cell.length_b   1.000
_cell.length_c   1.000
_cell.angle_alpha   90.00
_cell.angle_beta   90.00
_cell.angle_gamma   90.00
#
_symmetry.space_group_name_H-M   'P 1'
#
loop_
_entity.id
_entity.type
_entity.pdbx_description
1 polymer ?
#
loop_
_entity_poly.entity_id
_entity_poly.type
_entity_poly.pdbx_seq_one_letter_code
_entity_poly.pdbx_strand_id
1 'polypeptide(L)'
;MSSARPRSWALMHPRADPTMGDAKQCARTFVVPDIKPFDHYDFTRAKISSSLTWLVAKAFGSGTAVWWELELNRDSVPVELEDPFYKDQYEQEHLKPPVVSLLLSAELYCRAGSLILRSDAAKPLLGHNAIIQALAQKGLYITDQERLVTERDLCQTPILMSAHLAMMDTLMMAYTVEMMSVERVLTCVQKFSPLSPEEDFPYDAEEAVTTWTNKSSTLRGSSPL
;
A
#
# COMPACT_ATOMS: atom_id res chain seq x y z
N MET A 1 -70.98 -49.92 -7.51
CA MET A 1 -71.57 -48.78 -8.23
C MET A 1 -70.41 -47.95 -8.78
N SER A 2 -70.08 -48.11 -10.08
CA SER A 2 -70.08 -47.05 -11.13
C SER A 2 -69.40 -45.75 -10.70
N SER A 3 -68.53 -45.07 -11.44
CA SER A 3 -68.09 -45.04 -12.85
C SER A 3 -67.11 -43.84 -12.87
N ALA A 4 -65.88 -43.85 -13.39
CA ALA A 4 -65.50 -43.51 -14.77
C ALA A 4 -64.12 -42.82 -14.69
N ARG A 5 -63.19 -43.20 -15.58
CA ARG A 5 -62.03 -42.38 -16.02
C ARG A 5 -62.51 -41.44 -17.15
N PRO A 6 -61.85 -40.32 -17.53
CA PRO A 6 -60.47 -40.35 -18.04
C PRO A 6 -59.59 -39.08 -17.88
N ARG A 7 -58.33 -39.27 -18.29
CA ARG A 7 -57.25 -38.30 -18.47
C ARG A 7 -57.60 -37.21 -19.49
N SER A 8 -57.15 -35.97 -19.25
CA SER A 8 -56.72 -35.06 -20.33
C SER A 8 -55.58 -34.17 -19.86
N TRP A 9 -54.83 -33.71 -20.85
CA TRP A 9 -53.45 -33.29 -20.90
C TRP A 9 -53.39 -31.77 -21.11
N ALA A 10 -52.27 -31.17 -20.72
CA ALA A 10 -51.78 -29.84 -21.11
C ALA A 10 -52.56 -28.60 -20.66
N LEU A 11 -51.91 -27.82 -19.80
CA LEU A 11 -51.57 -26.40 -19.99
C LEU A 11 -50.38 -26.13 -19.01
N MET A 12 -49.15 -26.28 -19.50
CA MET A 12 -48.19 -25.17 -19.69
C MET A 12 -47.89 -24.32 -18.44
N HIS A 13 -46.81 -24.70 -17.75
CA HIS A 13 -45.64 -23.93 -17.23
C HIS A 13 -45.78 -22.49 -16.67
N PRO A 14 -44.84 -21.99 -15.82
CA PRO A 14 -43.51 -22.54 -15.49
C PRO A 14 -43.14 -22.58 -13.98
N ARG A 15 -42.17 -23.48 -13.70
CA ARG A 15 -41.32 -23.48 -12.51
C ARG A 15 -40.62 -22.12 -12.35
N ALA A 16 -40.65 -21.57 -11.14
CA ALA A 16 -39.69 -20.57 -10.72
C ALA A 16 -38.29 -21.21 -10.73
N ASP A 17 -37.45 -20.72 -11.63
CA ASP A 17 -36.02 -21.00 -11.68
C ASP A 17 -35.36 -20.26 -10.51
N PRO A 18 -34.51 -20.89 -9.67
CA PRO A 18 -33.74 -20.15 -8.69
C PRO A 18 -32.71 -19.29 -9.44
N THR A 19 -32.86 -17.99 -9.29
CA THR A 19 -31.98 -16.98 -9.86
C THR A 19 -30.51 -17.32 -9.58
N MET A 20 -29.80 -17.57 -10.67
CA MET A 20 -28.35 -17.54 -10.81
C MET A 20 -27.78 -16.39 -9.97
N GLY A 21 -27.13 -16.74 -8.86
CA GLY A 21 -26.16 -15.87 -8.23
C GLY A 21 -24.97 -15.77 -9.17
N ASP A 22 -25.00 -14.79 -10.07
CA ASP A 22 -23.82 -14.35 -10.81
C ASP A 22 -22.89 -13.62 -9.83
N ALA A 23 -22.23 -14.41 -8.98
CA ALA A 23 -20.97 -14.00 -8.38
C ALA A 23 -19.97 -13.86 -9.54
N LYS A 24 -19.89 -12.67 -10.11
CA LYS A 24 -18.77 -12.23 -10.95
C LYS A 24 -17.50 -12.34 -10.10
N GLN A 25 -16.91 -13.53 -10.04
CA GLN A 25 -15.48 -13.66 -9.90
C GLN A 25 -14.89 -13.06 -11.17
N CYS A 26 -14.64 -11.74 -11.14
CA CYS A 26 -13.72 -11.12 -12.07
C CYS A 26 -12.38 -11.79 -11.85
N ALA A 27 -12.08 -12.79 -12.67
CA ALA A 27 -10.75 -13.33 -12.83
C ALA A 27 -9.86 -12.16 -13.28
N ARG A 28 -9.20 -11.51 -12.32
CA ARG A 28 -8.16 -10.53 -12.58
C ARG A 28 -6.98 -11.30 -13.16
N THR A 29 -6.93 -11.38 -14.48
CA THR A 29 -5.74 -11.78 -15.19
C THR A 29 -4.61 -10.83 -14.79
N PHE A 30 -3.48 -11.41 -14.39
CA PHE A 30 -2.24 -10.69 -14.15
C PHE A 30 -1.80 -10.07 -15.48
N VAL A 31 -2.23 -8.82 -15.72
CA VAL A 31 -1.75 -8.03 -16.84
C VAL A 31 -0.38 -7.52 -16.44
N VAL A 32 0.66 -8.08 -17.06
CA VAL A 32 2.02 -7.56 -16.93
C VAL A 32 1.99 -6.11 -17.41
N PRO A 33 2.35 -5.13 -16.57
CA PRO A 33 2.41 -3.74 -17.00
C PRO A 33 3.39 -3.60 -18.18
N ASP A 34 2.99 -2.87 -19.22
CA ASP A 34 3.86 -2.62 -20.37
C ASP A 34 5.16 -1.94 -19.89
N ILE A 35 6.30 -2.62 -20.14
CA ILE A 35 7.62 -2.09 -19.81
C ILE A 35 7.94 -1.00 -20.84
N LYS A 36 7.82 0.26 -20.42
CA LYS A 36 8.20 1.39 -21.28
C LYS A 36 9.71 1.39 -21.51
N PRO A 37 10.18 1.64 -22.75
CA PRO A 37 11.59 1.88 -23.02
C PRO A 37 12.12 3.01 -22.13
N PHE A 38 13.37 2.87 -21.67
CA PHE A 38 14.00 3.82 -20.75
C PHE A 38 13.94 5.27 -21.24
N ASP A 39 14.11 5.49 -22.55
CA ASP A 39 14.12 6.82 -23.17
C ASP A 39 12.80 7.59 -23.05
N HIS A 40 11.70 6.90 -22.74
CA HIS A 40 10.36 7.49 -22.58
C HIS A 40 9.84 7.37 -21.14
N TYR A 41 10.70 6.98 -20.19
CA TYR A 41 10.34 6.85 -18.79
C TYR A 41 10.42 8.19 -18.07
N ASP A 42 9.27 8.70 -17.65
CA ASP A 42 9.21 9.89 -16.82
C ASP A 42 9.44 9.50 -15.35
N PHE A 43 10.69 9.66 -14.90
CA PHE A 43 11.10 9.37 -13.53
C PHE A 43 10.35 10.23 -12.51
N THR A 44 10.12 11.51 -12.82
CA THR A 44 9.43 12.44 -11.93
C THR A 44 8.00 11.98 -11.69
N ARG A 45 7.28 11.69 -12.78
CA ARG A 45 5.93 11.14 -12.72
C ARG A 45 5.88 9.84 -11.93
N ALA A 46 6.80 8.92 -12.20
CA ALA A 46 6.84 7.62 -11.53
C ALA A 46 7.07 7.77 -10.02
N LYS A 47 8.01 8.63 -9.61
CA LYS A 47 8.28 8.92 -8.20
C LYS A 47 7.02 9.48 -7.53
N ILE A 48 6.38 10.49 -8.12
CA ILE A 48 5.13 11.07 -7.58
C ILE A 48 4.04 10.00 -7.45
N SER A 49 3.80 9.23 -8.52
CA SER A 49 2.79 8.17 -8.55
C SER A 49 3.04 7.13 -7.45
N SER A 50 4.27 6.63 -7.31
CA SER A 50 4.62 5.65 -6.29
C SER A 50 4.52 6.20 -4.86
N SER A 51 4.98 7.44 -4.62
CA SER A 51 4.93 8.07 -3.30
C SER A 51 3.49 8.35 -2.86
N LEU A 52 2.63 8.79 -3.78
CA LEU A 52 1.20 8.98 -3.52
C LEU A 52 0.48 7.67 -3.26
N THR A 53 0.74 6.65 -4.09
CA THR A 53 0.16 5.31 -3.91
C THR A 53 0.52 4.76 -2.55
N TRP A 54 1.80 4.87 -2.16
CA TRP A 54 2.25 4.46 -0.83
C TRP A 54 1.58 5.27 0.30
N LEU A 55 1.44 6.59 0.14
CA LEU A 55 0.81 7.42 1.16
C LEU A 55 -0.67 7.09 1.35
N VAL A 56 -1.43 6.95 0.25
CA VAL A 56 -2.84 6.55 0.26
C VAL A 56 -2.99 5.16 0.89
N ALA A 57 -2.11 4.23 0.53
CA ALA A 57 -2.05 2.92 1.14
C ALA A 57 -1.87 2.98 2.67
N LYS A 58 -1.04 3.89 3.19
CA LYS A 58 -0.87 4.06 4.65
C LYS A 58 -1.99 4.87 5.32
N ALA A 59 -2.64 5.77 4.59
CA ALA A 59 -3.73 6.58 5.11
C ALA A 59 -5.05 5.80 5.23
N PHE A 60 -5.28 4.80 4.38
CA PHE A 60 -6.54 4.04 4.30
C PHE A 60 -6.38 2.52 4.50
N GLY A 61 -5.15 1.99 4.46
CA GLY A 61 -4.88 0.58 4.72
C GLY A 61 -4.76 0.28 6.21
N SER A 62 -5.45 -0.77 6.67
CA SER A 62 -5.25 -1.32 8.03
C SER A 62 -3.78 -1.67 8.24
N GLY A 63 -3.25 -1.36 9.44
CA GLY A 63 -1.84 -1.21 9.82
C GLY A 63 -0.86 -2.38 9.63
N THR A 64 -1.15 -3.34 8.75
CA THR A 64 -0.28 -4.46 8.36
C THR A 64 -0.19 -4.66 6.85
N ALA A 65 -0.89 -3.84 6.06
CA ALA A 65 -1.03 -4.06 4.62
C ALA A 65 0.31 -3.98 3.88
N VAL A 66 0.72 -5.16 3.47
CA VAL A 66 1.71 -5.47 2.45
C VAL A 66 1.13 -5.15 1.08
N TRP A 67 1.95 -4.76 0.10
CA TRP A 67 1.49 -4.26 -1.21
C TRP A 67 0.43 -5.15 -1.90
N TRP A 68 0.47 -6.46 -1.67
CA TRP A 68 -0.49 -7.40 -2.23
C TRP A 68 -1.87 -7.42 -1.52
N GLU A 69 -1.99 -6.91 -0.30
CA GLU A 69 -3.28 -6.76 0.41
C GLU A 69 -4.08 -5.55 -0.07
N LEU A 70 -3.42 -4.51 -0.61
CA LEU A 70 -4.08 -3.39 -1.27
C LEU A 70 -4.75 -3.78 -2.60
N GLU A 71 -4.25 -4.82 -3.28
CA GLU A 71 -4.88 -5.34 -4.50
C GLU A 71 -6.23 -6.03 -4.18
N LEU A 72 -6.43 -6.49 -2.93
CA LEU A 72 -7.62 -7.23 -2.48
C LEU A 72 -8.57 -6.43 -1.57
N ASN A 73 -8.12 -5.33 -0.94
CA ASN A 73 -8.93 -4.49 -0.04
C ASN A 73 -9.03 -3.04 -0.55
N ARG A 74 -9.41 -2.86 -1.82
CA ARG A 74 -9.68 -1.53 -2.42
C ARG A 74 -10.92 -0.85 -1.87
N ASP A 75 -11.79 -1.57 -1.15
CA ASP A 75 -13.06 -1.02 -0.66
C ASP A 75 -12.89 0.10 0.39
N SER A 76 -11.69 0.27 0.97
CA SER A 76 -11.40 1.35 1.92
C SER A 76 -10.81 2.62 1.29
N VAL A 77 -10.34 2.56 0.04
CA VAL A 77 -9.76 3.72 -0.65
C VAL A 77 -10.85 4.39 -1.48
N PRO A 78 -11.11 5.71 -1.29
CA PRO A 78 -12.02 6.44 -2.16
C PRO A 78 -11.64 6.31 -3.64
N VAL A 79 -12.62 6.12 -4.52
CA VAL A 79 -12.41 5.93 -5.97
C VAL A 79 -11.64 7.09 -6.59
N GLU A 80 -11.76 8.29 -6.04
CA GLU A 80 -11.04 9.48 -6.49
C GLU A 80 -9.52 9.41 -6.24
N LEU A 81 -9.08 8.53 -5.35
CA LEU A 81 -7.67 8.33 -4.97
C LEU A 81 -7.03 7.08 -5.59
N GLU A 82 -7.82 6.23 -6.25
CA GLU A 82 -7.28 5.05 -6.96
C GLU A 82 -6.35 5.44 -8.12
N ASP A 83 -6.70 6.52 -8.82
CA ASP A 83 -5.87 7.14 -9.85
C ASP A 83 -5.68 8.61 -9.51
N PRO A 84 -4.49 9.05 -9.06
CA PRO A 84 -4.30 10.41 -8.58
C PRO A 84 -4.15 11.45 -9.70
N PHE A 85 -4.03 11.02 -10.96
CA PHE A 85 -3.77 11.91 -12.09
C PHE A 85 -4.98 12.03 -13.03
N TYR A 86 -5.08 13.15 -13.71
CA TYR A 86 -5.99 13.33 -14.85
C TYR A 86 -5.25 14.10 -15.94
N LYS A 87 -5.75 14.01 -17.18
CA LYS A 87 -5.25 14.80 -18.28
C LYS A 87 -6.21 15.95 -18.57
N ASP A 88 -5.65 17.13 -18.83
CA ASP A 88 -6.43 18.27 -19.28
C ASP A 88 -6.66 18.22 -20.81
N GLN A 89 -7.30 19.27 -21.33
CA GLN A 89 -7.58 19.41 -22.77
C GLN A 89 -6.31 19.55 -23.65
N TYR A 90 -5.14 19.74 -23.04
CA TYR A 90 -3.85 19.84 -23.71
C TYR A 90 -3.00 18.58 -23.51
N GLU A 91 -3.60 17.47 -23.04
CA GLU A 91 -2.92 16.21 -22.70
C GLU A 91 -1.84 16.37 -21.61
N GLN A 92 -1.85 17.47 -20.85
CA GLN A 92 -0.97 17.65 -19.70
C GLN A 92 -1.53 16.87 -18.51
N GLU A 93 -0.67 16.11 -17.86
CA GLU A 93 -1.04 15.33 -16.68
C GLU A 93 -0.99 16.22 -15.44
N HIS A 94 -2.09 16.27 -14.70
CA HIS A 94 -2.26 17.05 -13.47
C HIS A 94 -2.75 16.16 -12.33
N LEU A 95 -2.45 16.54 -11.09
CA LEU A 95 -3.05 15.87 -9.94
C LEU A 95 -4.51 16.26 -9.79
N LYS A 96 -5.38 15.26 -9.60
CA LYS A 96 -6.81 15.48 -9.37
C LYS A 96 -7.02 16.45 -8.20
N PRO A 97 -7.95 17.42 -8.31
CA PRO A 97 -8.20 18.41 -7.25
C PRO A 97 -8.44 17.82 -5.85
N PRO A 98 -9.15 16.68 -5.68
CA PRO A 98 -9.29 16.03 -4.38
C PRO A 98 -7.96 15.61 -3.75
N VAL A 99 -7.02 15.08 -4.55
CA VAL A 99 -5.69 14.67 -4.07
C VAL A 99 -4.93 15.90 -3.57
N VAL A 100 -4.93 16.98 -4.36
CA VAL A 100 -4.28 18.25 -3.99
C VAL A 100 -4.86 18.80 -2.70
N SER A 101 -6.19 18.82 -2.56
CA SER A 101 -6.88 19.29 -1.35
C SER A 101 -6.47 18.50 -0.10
N LEU A 102 -6.34 17.18 -0.22
CA LEU A 102 -5.94 16.32 0.89
C LEU A 102 -4.46 16.50 1.28
N LEU A 103 -3.58 16.78 0.32
CA LEU A 103 -2.18 17.12 0.59
C LEU A 103 -2.05 18.49 1.27
N LEU A 104 -2.81 19.49 0.81
CA LEU A 104 -2.81 20.85 1.35
C LEU A 104 -3.50 20.97 2.72
N SER A 105 -4.40 20.05 3.07
CA SER A 105 -5.06 19.99 4.40
C SER A 105 -4.33 19.10 5.41
N ALA A 106 -3.23 18.46 5.00
CA ALA A 106 -2.48 17.46 5.76
C ALA A 106 -3.22 16.15 6.05
N GLU A 107 -4.44 15.94 5.54
CA GLU A 107 -5.28 14.83 6.00
C GLU A 107 -4.63 13.46 5.75
N LEU A 108 -4.04 13.27 4.56
CA LEU A 108 -3.31 12.04 4.22
C LEU A 108 -2.10 11.83 5.14
N TYR A 109 -1.36 12.90 5.42
CA TYR A 109 -0.19 12.86 6.32
C TYR A 109 -0.58 12.58 7.76
N CYS A 110 -1.68 13.14 8.24
CA CYS A 110 -2.18 12.92 9.59
C CYS A 110 -2.62 11.46 9.78
N ARG A 111 -3.35 10.90 8.81
CA ARG A 111 -3.77 9.49 8.81
C ARG A 111 -2.57 8.55 8.78
N ALA A 112 -1.67 8.71 7.81
CA ALA A 112 -0.47 7.87 7.69
C ALA A 112 0.48 8.06 8.89
N GLY A 113 0.71 9.30 9.31
CA GLY A 113 1.55 9.63 10.46
C GLY A 113 1.02 9.06 11.77
N SER A 114 -0.30 9.00 11.98
CA SER A 114 -0.89 8.38 13.17
C SER A 114 -0.61 6.88 13.24
N LEU A 115 -0.55 6.20 12.10
CA LEU A 115 -0.16 4.80 12.01
C LEU A 115 1.35 4.61 12.28
N ILE A 116 2.19 5.47 11.69
CA ILE A 116 3.65 5.30 11.65
C ILE A 116 4.31 5.79 12.94
N LEU A 117 3.98 7.01 13.36
CA LEU A 117 4.70 7.74 14.40
C LEU A 117 4.21 7.40 15.80
N ARG A 118 3.35 6.37 15.94
CA ARG A 118 2.75 5.83 17.18
C ARG A 118 3.04 6.71 18.38
N SER A 119 2.23 7.75 18.51
CA SER A 119 2.43 8.72 19.58
C SER A 119 1.95 8.09 20.89
N ASP A 120 2.85 7.91 21.85
CA ASP A 120 2.49 7.75 23.26
C ASP A 120 1.87 9.04 23.85
N ALA A 121 1.78 10.11 23.03
CA ALA A 121 1.12 11.35 23.42
C ALA A 121 -0.40 11.24 23.24
N ALA A 122 -1.13 11.70 24.25
CA ALA A 122 -2.58 11.78 24.29
C ALA A 122 -3.22 12.70 23.22
N LYS A 123 -2.44 13.31 22.31
CA LYS A 123 -2.91 14.32 21.35
C LYS A 123 -2.86 13.80 19.91
N PRO A 124 -3.96 13.89 19.13
CA PRO A 124 -3.95 13.51 17.72
C PRO A 124 -3.04 14.43 16.91
N LEU A 125 -2.43 13.87 15.86
CA LEU A 125 -1.66 14.63 14.89
C LEU A 125 -2.63 15.41 14.00
N LEU A 126 -2.59 16.74 14.09
CA LEU A 126 -3.47 17.65 13.36
C LEU A 126 -2.63 18.69 12.61
N GLY A 127 -2.75 18.70 11.28
CA GLY A 127 -2.00 19.60 10.40
C GLY A 127 -0.55 19.15 10.14
N HIS A 128 0.12 19.81 9.19
CA HIS A 128 1.48 19.46 8.80
C HIS A 128 2.48 19.66 9.93
N ASN A 129 2.34 20.75 10.70
CA ASN A 129 3.28 21.08 11.76
C ASN A 129 3.34 19.99 12.85
N ALA A 130 2.20 19.35 13.17
CA ALA A 130 2.19 18.23 14.12
C ALA A 130 3.04 17.04 13.63
N ILE A 131 2.97 16.73 12.33
CA ILE A 131 3.78 15.66 11.73
C ILE A 131 5.26 16.04 11.67
N ILE A 132 5.57 17.28 11.27
CA ILE A 132 6.94 17.81 11.26
C ILE A 132 7.56 17.68 12.65
N GLN A 133 6.83 18.09 13.69
CA GLN A 133 7.30 18.01 15.07
C GLN A 133 7.48 16.56 15.54
N ALA A 134 6.53 15.68 15.23
CA ALA A 134 6.61 14.26 15.61
C ALA A 134 7.80 13.54 14.93
N LEU A 135 8.09 13.88 13.67
CA LEU A 135 9.29 13.37 12.98
C LEU A 135 10.57 13.93 13.59
N ALA A 136 10.62 15.23 13.90
CA ALA A 136 11.77 15.87 14.53
C ALA A 136 12.08 15.28 15.92
N GLN A 137 11.05 14.90 16.70
CA GLN A 137 11.22 14.21 17.98
C GLN A 137 11.90 12.83 17.84
N LYS A 138 11.80 12.20 16.67
CA LYS A 138 12.51 10.96 16.32
C LYS A 138 13.86 11.22 15.64
N GLY A 139 14.31 12.48 15.56
CA GLY A 139 15.55 12.87 14.88
C GLY A 139 15.45 12.85 13.35
N LEU A 140 14.24 12.77 12.79
CA LEU A 140 14.01 12.77 11.35
C LEU A 140 13.56 14.17 10.90
N TYR A 141 14.45 14.90 10.25
CA TYR A 141 14.16 16.24 9.72
C TYR A 141 13.76 16.15 8.26
N ILE A 142 12.69 16.85 7.89
CA ILE A 142 12.20 16.89 6.51
C ILE A 142 13.00 17.94 5.75
N THR A 143 13.74 17.52 4.72
CA THR A 143 14.56 18.41 3.89
C THR A 143 14.25 18.24 2.40
N ASP A 144 14.20 19.35 1.68
CA ASP A 144 14.13 19.42 0.22
C ASP A 144 15.37 20.20 -0.26
N GLN A 145 16.24 19.54 -1.03
CA GLN A 145 17.54 20.10 -1.45
C GLN A 145 18.32 20.72 -0.28
N GLU A 146 18.48 19.96 0.81
CA GLU A 146 19.17 20.38 2.06
C GLU A 146 18.50 21.50 2.86
N ARG A 147 17.41 22.11 2.36
CA ARG A 147 16.62 23.09 3.09
C ARG A 147 15.52 22.41 3.91
N LEU A 148 15.33 22.84 5.15
CA LEU A 148 14.20 22.38 5.97
C LEU A 148 12.87 22.76 5.32
N VAL A 149 11.99 21.77 5.20
CA VAL A 149 10.60 21.95 4.76
C VAL A 149 9.76 22.46 5.92
N THR A 150 9.00 23.52 5.68
CA THR A 150 8.12 24.15 6.66
C THR A 150 6.64 23.91 6.32
N GLU A 151 5.75 24.14 7.28
CA GLU A 151 4.29 24.10 7.01
C GLU A 151 3.89 25.06 5.88
N ARG A 152 4.53 26.24 5.79
CA ARG A 152 4.28 27.20 4.71
C ARG A 152 4.56 26.62 3.33
N ASP A 153 5.61 25.81 3.20
CA ASP A 153 5.97 25.15 1.95
C ASP A 153 4.89 24.13 1.54
N LEU A 154 4.29 23.43 2.51
CA LEU A 154 3.29 22.38 2.31
C LEU A 154 1.85 22.91 2.14
N CYS A 155 1.61 24.17 2.51
CA CYS A 155 0.33 24.85 2.29
C CYS A 155 0.34 25.77 1.05
N GLN A 156 1.45 25.80 0.28
CA GLN A 156 1.58 26.67 -0.87
C GLN A 156 0.56 26.32 -1.97
N THR A 157 -0.01 27.36 -2.59
CA THR A 157 -0.86 27.23 -3.78
C THR A 157 -0.27 28.09 -4.91
N PRO A 158 0.12 27.51 -6.07
CA PRO A 158 0.04 26.08 -6.44
C PRO A 158 0.95 25.18 -5.58
N ILE A 159 0.61 23.88 -5.54
CA ILE A 159 1.26 22.89 -4.68
C ILE A 159 2.77 22.79 -4.96
N LEU A 160 3.59 22.88 -3.91
CA LEU A 160 5.03 22.69 -4.00
C LEU A 160 5.38 21.20 -3.90
N MET A 161 5.33 20.49 -5.03
CA MET A 161 5.45 19.03 -5.06
C MET A 161 6.74 18.50 -4.41
N SER A 162 7.88 19.19 -4.56
CA SER A 162 9.15 18.76 -3.97
C SER A 162 9.09 18.67 -2.45
N ALA A 163 8.46 19.65 -1.79
CA ALA A 163 8.24 19.64 -0.34
C ALA A 163 7.33 18.48 0.10
N HIS A 164 6.27 18.20 -0.67
CA HIS A 164 5.38 17.08 -0.41
C HIS A 164 6.07 15.72 -0.59
N LEU A 165 6.93 15.57 -1.60
CA LEU A 165 7.75 14.37 -1.81
C LEU A 165 8.74 14.17 -0.66
N ALA A 166 9.43 15.22 -0.22
CA ALA A 166 10.34 15.15 0.93
C ALA A 166 9.60 14.68 2.20
N MET A 167 8.38 15.17 2.43
CA MET A 167 7.55 14.73 3.54
C MET A 167 7.14 13.26 3.44
N MET A 168 6.73 12.79 2.26
CA MET A 168 6.39 11.38 2.01
C MET A 168 7.60 10.48 2.22
N ASP A 169 8.76 10.86 1.68
CA ASP A 169 10.01 10.10 1.79
C ASP A 169 10.47 9.99 3.25
N THR A 170 10.35 11.08 4.02
CA THR A 170 10.68 11.07 5.45
C THR A 170 9.72 10.19 6.25
N LEU A 171 8.42 10.21 5.95
CA LEU A 171 7.43 9.31 6.56
C LEU A 171 7.70 7.84 6.20
N MET A 172 8.10 7.57 4.95
CA MET A 172 8.46 6.23 4.49
C MET A 172 9.72 5.71 5.19
N MET A 173 10.72 6.58 5.39
CA MET A 173 11.90 6.30 6.19
C MET A 173 11.53 6.00 7.64
N ALA A 174 10.71 6.84 8.28
CA ALA A 174 10.23 6.60 9.65
C ALA A 174 9.51 5.24 9.78
N TYR A 175 8.64 4.91 8.82
CA TYR A 175 7.96 3.62 8.78
C TYR A 175 8.92 2.44 8.65
N THR A 176 9.97 2.59 7.84
CA THR A 176 10.97 1.55 7.62
C THR A 176 11.75 1.27 8.90
N VAL A 177 12.18 2.32 9.59
CA VAL A 177 12.89 2.23 10.89
C VAL A 177 12.01 1.57 11.95
N GLU A 178 10.72 1.93 12.03
CA GLU A 178 9.77 1.33 12.98
C GLU A 178 9.44 -0.14 12.67
N MET A 179 9.30 -0.51 11.40
CA MET A 179 8.98 -1.88 10.98
C MET A 179 10.17 -2.83 11.09
N MET A 180 11.40 -2.32 11.01
CA MET A 180 12.64 -3.07 11.20
C MET A 180 13.11 -3.04 12.66
N SER A 181 12.18 -3.15 13.63
CA SER A 181 12.59 -3.39 15.02
C SER A 181 13.25 -4.76 15.15
N VAL A 182 14.38 -4.79 15.86
CA VAL A 182 15.18 -6.01 16.10
C VAL A 182 14.29 -7.16 16.60
N GLU A 183 13.31 -6.88 17.46
CA GLU A 183 12.37 -7.88 17.96
C GLU A 183 11.52 -8.54 16.86
N ARG A 184 11.04 -7.79 15.87
CA ARG A 184 10.24 -8.33 14.77
C ARG A 184 11.11 -9.12 13.80
N VAL A 185 12.32 -8.64 13.53
CA VAL A 185 13.32 -9.38 12.74
C VAL A 185 13.68 -10.69 13.44
N LEU A 186 13.97 -10.67 14.74
CA LEU A 186 14.25 -11.87 15.55
C LEU A 186 13.05 -12.83 15.57
N THR A 187 11.83 -12.32 15.69
CA THR A 187 10.61 -13.14 15.65
C THR A 187 10.41 -13.80 14.27
N CYS A 188 10.71 -13.08 13.18
CA CYS A 188 10.70 -13.66 11.83
C CYS A 188 11.78 -14.72 11.68
N VAL A 189 13.01 -14.46 12.12
CA VAL A 189 14.11 -15.44 12.10
C VAL A 189 13.72 -16.71 12.88
N GLN A 190 13.14 -16.56 14.08
CA GLN A 190 12.69 -17.67 14.92
C GLN A 190 11.51 -18.46 14.32
N LYS A 191 10.59 -17.80 13.60
CA LYS A 191 9.43 -18.45 12.98
C LYS A 191 9.79 -19.24 11.73
N PHE A 192 10.79 -18.81 10.98
CA PHE A 192 11.23 -19.48 9.75
C PHE A 192 12.41 -20.44 9.99
N SER A 193 13.03 -20.38 11.16
CA SER A 193 13.96 -21.40 11.65
C SER A 193 13.84 -21.50 13.17
N PRO A 194 13.31 -22.61 13.74
CA PRO A 194 13.57 -22.88 15.14
C PRO A 194 15.08 -23.11 15.24
N LEU A 195 15.82 -22.09 15.70
CA LEU A 195 17.24 -22.20 15.95
C LEU A 195 17.45 -23.34 16.93
N SER A 196 17.98 -24.47 16.44
CA SER A 196 18.63 -25.44 17.31
C SER A 196 19.78 -24.70 18.00
N PRO A 197 19.93 -24.80 19.33
CA PRO A 197 20.75 -23.88 20.13
C PRO A 197 22.27 -24.06 19.96
N GLU A 198 22.78 -24.51 18.81
CA GLU A 198 24.19 -24.83 18.62
C GLU A 198 24.81 -24.47 17.24
N GLU A 199 24.17 -23.70 16.36
CA GLU A 199 24.83 -23.24 15.11
C GLU A 199 25.00 -21.72 15.06
N ASP A 200 26.24 -21.31 14.76
CA ASP A 200 26.80 -19.95 14.82
C ASP A 200 25.86 -18.85 14.29
N PHE A 201 25.67 -17.83 15.14
CA PHE A 201 25.00 -16.58 14.78
C PHE A 201 25.87 -15.79 13.78
N PRO A 202 25.32 -15.31 12.66
CA PRO A 202 26.06 -14.43 11.75
C PRO A 202 26.37 -13.10 12.44
N TYR A 203 27.61 -12.62 12.30
CA TYR A 203 28.10 -11.42 13.01
C TYR A 203 27.62 -10.12 12.35
N ASP A 204 27.31 -10.16 11.05
CA ASP A 204 26.82 -9.02 10.29
C ASP A 204 25.67 -9.37 9.32
N ALA A 205 25.08 -8.34 8.73
CA ALA A 205 23.94 -8.46 7.81
C ALA A 205 24.32 -9.13 6.48
N GLU A 206 25.58 -9.06 6.06
CA GLU A 206 26.07 -9.64 4.81
C GLU A 206 26.17 -11.17 4.95
N GLU A 207 26.69 -11.64 6.08
CA GLU A 207 26.80 -13.05 6.44
C GLU A 207 25.42 -13.70 6.67
N ALA A 208 24.46 -12.95 7.23
CA ALA A 208 23.09 -13.41 7.38
C ALA A 208 22.39 -13.62 6.01
N VAL A 209 22.58 -12.69 5.06
CA VAL A 209 21.96 -12.76 3.73
C VAL A 209 22.59 -13.87 2.88
N THR A 210 23.91 -14.02 2.93
CA THR A 210 24.62 -15.09 2.20
C THR A 210 24.25 -16.48 2.74
N THR A 211 24.16 -16.64 4.06
CA THR A 211 23.72 -17.90 4.69
C THR A 211 22.28 -18.26 4.31
N TRP A 212 21.37 -17.28 4.26
CA TRP A 212 19.98 -17.50 3.83
C TRP A 212 19.86 -17.89 2.35
N THR A 213 20.67 -17.27 1.49
CA THR A 213 20.70 -17.56 0.06
C THR A 213 21.23 -18.98 -0.21
N ASN A 214 22.25 -19.41 0.55
CA ASN A 214 22.77 -20.77 0.48
C ASN A 214 21.77 -21.82 1.00
N LYS A 215 21.11 -21.60 2.15
CA LYS A 215 20.10 -22.57 2.64
C LYS A 215 18.88 -22.69 1.73
N SER A 216 18.41 -21.59 1.14
CA SER A 216 17.23 -21.59 0.26
C SER A 216 17.47 -22.24 -1.11
N SER A 217 18.72 -22.28 -1.59
CA SER A 217 19.11 -23.01 -2.80
C SER A 217 19.30 -24.50 -2.53
N THR A 218 19.85 -24.90 -1.39
CA THR A 218 19.97 -26.31 -1.00
C THR A 218 18.61 -26.98 -0.81
N LEU A 219 17.63 -26.31 -0.18
CA LEU A 219 16.27 -26.83 0.00
C LEU A 219 15.52 -27.09 -1.32
N ARG A 220 15.95 -26.45 -2.42
CA ARG A 220 15.35 -26.61 -3.76
C ARG A 220 16.00 -27.72 -4.58
N GLY A 221 17.18 -28.20 -4.18
CA GLY A 221 17.91 -29.31 -4.83
C GLY A 221 17.59 -30.69 -4.26
N SER A 222 16.82 -30.78 -3.17
CA SER A 222 16.44 -32.03 -2.49
C SER A 222 15.00 -32.43 -2.80
N SER A 223 14.59 -32.44 -4.06
CA SER A 223 13.43 -33.25 -4.49
C SER A 223 13.97 -34.58 -5.02
N PRO A 224 13.72 -35.72 -4.36
CA PRO A 224 14.08 -37.03 -4.91
C PRO A 224 13.21 -37.32 -6.14
N LEU A 225 13.84 -37.88 -7.18
CA LEU A 225 13.17 -38.61 -8.26
C LEU A 225 12.51 -39.89 -7.71
#